data_AF-A0A6P3IA05-F1
#
_entry.id   AF-A0A6P3IA05-F1
#
_cell.length_a   1.000
_cell.length_b   1.000
_cell.length_c   1.000
_cell.angle_alpha   90.00
_cell.angle_beta   90.00
_cell.angle_gamma   90.00
#
_symmetry.space_group_name_H-M   'P 1'
#
loop_
_entity.id
_entity.type
_entity.pdbx_description
1 polymer ?
#
loop_
_entity_poly.entity_id
_entity_poly.type
_entity_poly.pdbx_seq_one_letter_code
_entity_poly.pdbx_strand_id
1 'polypeptide(L)'
;MSSASDERCWNGMAKGRYLPEVMGDGLANQINNPEVEVDITKPDMTIRQQIMQLKIMTNRLRGAYNGNDLDFQDASEGGPGAAECPG
;
A
#
# COMPACT_ATOMS: atom_id res chain seq x y z
N MET A 1 22.95 -3.55 -21.20
CA MET A 1 23.87 -3.46 -20.04
C MET A 1 24.97 -4.49 -20.28
N SER A 2 26.24 -4.09 -20.22
CA SER A 2 27.36 -4.98 -20.60
C SER A 2 27.59 -6.07 -19.55
N SER A 3 27.69 -7.34 -19.93
CA SER A 3 27.96 -8.47 -19.02
C SER A 3 29.19 -8.28 -18.13
N ALA A 4 30.22 -7.56 -18.60
CA ALA A 4 31.44 -7.29 -17.85
C ALA A 4 31.29 -6.32 -16.66
N SER A 5 30.17 -5.58 -16.55
CA SER A 5 29.87 -4.78 -15.35
C SER A 5 29.28 -5.64 -14.23
N ASP A 6 28.46 -6.63 -14.58
CA ASP A 6 27.75 -7.46 -13.61
C ASP A 6 28.70 -8.38 -12.83
N GLU A 7 29.85 -8.72 -13.40
CA GLU A 7 30.90 -9.50 -12.73
C GLU A 7 31.65 -8.72 -11.64
N ARG A 8 31.45 -7.40 -11.54
CA ARG A 8 32.18 -6.53 -10.61
C ARG A 8 31.35 -6.02 -9.43
N CYS A 9 30.11 -6.47 -9.30
CA CYS A 9 29.20 -6.11 -8.20
C CYS A 9 29.44 -6.98 -6.97
N TRP A 10 28.99 -6.55 -5.78
CA TRP A 10 28.94 -7.41 -4.60
C TRP A 10 27.61 -8.17 -4.59
N ASN A 11 27.66 -9.49 -4.43
CA ASN A 11 26.47 -10.35 -4.49
C ASN A 11 26.01 -10.90 -3.12
N GLY A 12 26.52 -10.36 -2.02
CA GLY A 12 26.24 -10.86 -0.66
C GLY A 12 27.34 -11.76 -0.08
N MET A 13 28.17 -12.38 -0.93
CA MET A 13 29.27 -13.27 -0.51
C MET A 13 30.64 -12.89 -1.07
N ALA A 14 30.68 -12.44 -2.33
CA ALA A 14 31.90 -12.08 -3.03
C ALA A 14 31.63 -10.99 -4.07
N LYS A 15 32.73 -10.48 -4.67
CA LYS A 15 32.62 -9.69 -5.90
C LYS A 15 32.32 -10.64 -7.06
N GLY A 16 31.20 -10.45 -7.72
CA GLY A 16 30.72 -11.30 -8.79
C GLY A 16 29.27 -10.97 -9.17
N ARG A 17 28.74 -11.75 -10.10
CA ARG A 17 27.36 -11.60 -10.56
C ARG A 17 26.37 -12.08 -9.51
N TYR A 18 25.26 -11.35 -9.38
CA TYR A 18 24.07 -11.81 -8.67
C TYR A 18 23.24 -12.69 -9.61
N LEU A 19 22.99 -13.93 -9.22
CA LEU A 19 22.31 -14.94 -10.04
C LEU A 19 20.80 -15.06 -9.79
N PRO A 20 20.30 -14.90 -8.54
CA PRO A 20 18.87 -15.02 -8.31
C PRO A 20 18.06 -13.99 -9.09
N GLU A 21 16.87 -14.39 -9.51
CA GLU A 21 15.93 -13.50 -10.18
C GLU A 21 15.31 -12.52 -9.19
N VAL A 22 14.84 -11.38 -9.70
CA VAL A 22 14.14 -10.39 -8.89
C VAL A 22 12.79 -10.95 -8.49
N MET A 23 12.50 -10.95 -7.18
CA MET A 23 11.19 -11.37 -6.67
C MET A 23 10.09 -10.40 -7.10
N GLY A 24 8.88 -10.93 -7.32
CA GLY A 24 7.71 -10.13 -7.67
C GLY A 24 7.24 -9.22 -6.52
N ASP A 25 6.45 -8.21 -6.87
CA ASP A 25 5.94 -7.23 -5.90
C ASP A 25 4.93 -7.83 -4.91
N GLY A 26 4.91 -7.30 -3.69
CA GLY A 26 3.92 -7.63 -2.67
C GLY A 26 4.29 -8.84 -1.79
N LEU A 27 3.70 -8.87 -0.59
CA LEU A 27 4.09 -9.79 0.49
C LEU A 27 4.03 -11.27 0.08
N ALA A 28 3.03 -11.68 -0.70
CA ALA A 28 2.84 -13.08 -1.09
C ALA A 28 3.99 -13.61 -1.98
N ASN A 29 4.62 -12.75 -2.77
CA ASN A 29 5.71 -13.13 -3.67
C ASN A 29 7.06 -13.24 -2.96
N GLN A 30 7.13 -12.90 -1.67
CA GLN A 30 8.37 -12.91 -0.89
C GLN A 30 8.62 -14.25 -0.17
N ILE A 31 7.72 -15.22 -0.29
CA ILE A 31 7.86 -16.54 0.38
C ILE A 31 9.14 -17.29 -0.03
N ASN A 32 9.60 -17.09 -1.27
CA ASN A 32 10.81 -17.73 -1.81
C ASN A 32 11.96 -16.73 -1.99
N ASN A 33 11.95 -15.58 -1.30
CA ASN A 33 13.02 -14.61 -1.43
C ASN A 33 14.33 -15.18 -0.86
N PRO A 34 15.40 -15.31 -1.67
CA PRO A 34 16.65 -15.92 -1.22
C PRO A 34 17.42 -15.06 -0.20
N GLU A 35 17.15 -13.76 -0.15
CA GLU A 35 17.90 -12.82 0.71
C GLU A 35 17.27 -12.62 2.09
N VAL A 36 15.97 -12.88 2.23
CA VAL A 36 15.23 -12.62 3.47
C VAL A 36 14.07 -13.59 3.63
N GLU A 37 14.01 -14.23 4.79
CA GLU A 37 12.86 -15.04 5.17
C GLU A 37 11.70 -14.14 5.61
N VAL A 38 10.53 -14.32 5.00
CA VAL A 38 9.36 -13.49 5.24
C VAL A 38 8.17 -14.37 5.62
N ASP A 39 7.61 -14.14 6.81
CA ASP A 39 6.34 -14.77 7.22
C ASP A 39 5.16 -14.06 6.53
N ILE A 40 4.75 -14.60 5.39
CA ILE A 40 3.65 -14.03 4.59
C ILE A 40 2.27 -14.13 5.30
N THR A 41 2.15 -14.91 6.36
CA THR A 41 0.88 -15.09 7.09
C THR A 41 0.61 -13.97 8.09
N LYS A 42 1.63 -13.13 8.38
CA LYS A 42 1.55 -12.00 9.32
C LYS A 42 1.77 -10.66 8.62
N PRO A 43 0.80 -10.18 7.83
CA PRO A 43 0.88 -8.87 7.22
C PRO A 43 0.74 -7.75 8.25
N ASP A 44 1.34 -6.60 7.94
CA ASP A 44 1.21 -5.40 8.74
C ASP A 44 -0.24 -4.89 8.76
N MET A 45 -0.77 -4.71 9.97
CA MET A 45 -2.17 -4.29 10.17
C MET A 45 -2.41 -2.81 9.85
N THR A 46 -1.41 -1.94 10.01
CA THR A 46 -1.46 -0.53 9.62
C THR A 46 -1.59 -0.39 8.12
N ILE A 47 -0.81 -1.17 7.36
CA ILE A 47 -0.90 -1.18 5.88
C ILE A 47 -2.28 -1.70 5.45
N ARG A 48 -2.80 -2.74 6.10
CA ARG A 48 -4.17 -3.23 5.84
C ARG A 48 -5.24 -2.18 6.12
N GLN A 49 -5.11 -1.40 7.19
CA GLN A 49 -6.01 -0.30 7.49
C GLN A 49 -5.96 0.79 6.41
N GLN A 50 -4.76 1.17 5.96
CA GLN A 50 -4.59 2.14 4.88
C GLN A 50 -5.20 1.64 3.55
N ILE A 51 -5.02 0.37 3.21
CA ILE A 51 -5.69 -0.26 2.05
C ILE A 51 -7.21 -0.15 2.17
N MET A 52 -7.78 -0.38 3.36
CA MET A 52 -9.21 -0.23 3.59
C MET A 52 -9.67 1.22 3.42
N GLN A 53 -8.92 2.19 3.96
CA GLN A 53 -9.22 3.61 3.75
C GLN A 53 -9.21 4.00 2.28
N LEU A 54 -8.22 3.52 1.51
CA LEU A 54 -8.17 3.75 0.06
C LEU A 54 -9.38 3.14 -0.66
N LYS A 55 -9.81 1.93 -0.28
CA LYS A 55 -11.01 1.30 -0.85
C LYS A 55 -12.28 2.09 -0.53
N ILE A 56 -12.43 2.56 0.71
CA ILE A 56 -13.57 3.40 1.12
C ILE A 56 -13.60 4.68 0.28
N MET A 57 -12.48 5.39 0.18
CA MET A 57 -12.39 6.62 -0.60
C MET A 57 -12.64 6.39 -2.09
N THR A 58 -12.13 5.28 -2.65
CA THR A 58 -12.40 4.90 -4.04
C THR A 58 -13.89 4.64 -4.28
N ASN A 59 -14.57 3.96 -3.35
CA ASN A 59 -16.01 3.72 -3.45
C ASN A 59 -16.82 5.02 -3.32
N ARG A 60 -16.40 5.93 -2.43
CA ARG A 60 -16.99 7.27 -2.33
C ARG A 60 -16.87 8.02 -3.67
N LEU A 61 -15.67 8.10 -4.23
CA LEU A 61 -15.46 8.74 -5.54
C LEU A 61 -16.31 8.11 -6.65
N ARG A 62 -16.48 6.79 -6.65
CA ARG A 62 -17.37 6.08 -7.59
C ARG A 62 -18.85 6.45 -7.39
N GLY A 63 -19.29 6.61 -6.14
CA GLY A 63 -20.64 7.08 -5.81
C GLY A 63 -20.89 8.50 -6.28
N ALA A 64 -19.95 9.42 -6.02
CA ALA A 64 -20.01 10.80 -6.51
C ALA A 64 -20.09 10.86 -8.05
N TYR A 65 -19.28 10.05 -8.74
CA TYR A 65 -19.32 9.96 -10.20
C TYR A 65 -20.71 9.53 -10.72
N ASN A 66 -21.42 8.67 -9.99
CA ASN A 66 -22.76 8.21 -10.36
C ASN A 66 -23.88 9.15 -9.88
N GLY A 67 -23.57 10.25 -9.19
CA GLY A 67 -24.56 11.19 -8.67
C GLY A 67 -25.26 10.75 -7.38
N ASN A 68 -24.69 9.79 -6.64
CA ASN A 68 -25.20 9.42 -5.32
C ASN A 68 -24.79 10.48 -4.30
N ASP A 69 -25.72 10.87 -3.43
CA ASP A 69 -25.37 11.69 -2.26
C ASP A 69 -24.45 10.89 -1.35
N LEU A 70 -23.27 11.45 -1.07
CA LEU A 70 -22.31 10.81 -0.20
C LEU A 70 -22.51 11.45 1.17
N ASP A 71 -23.04 10.68 2.11
CA ASP A 71 -23.01 11.06 3.52
C ASP A 71 -21.54 11.20 3.92
N PHE A 72 -21.03 12.42 3.78
CA PHE A 72 -19.84 12.86 4.48
C PHE A 72 -20.23 12.82 5.94
N GLN A 73 -19.73 11.81 6.66
CA GLN A 73 -19.59 11.93 8.11
C GLN A 73 -18.61 13.08 8.31
N ASP A 74 -19.12 14.31 8.28
CA ASP A 74 -18.44 15.45 8.86
C ASP A 74 -18.08 15.01 10.27
N ALA A 75 -16.81 15.16 10.63
CA ALA A 75 -16.32 14.88 11.96
C ALA A 75 -16.85 15.92 12.95
N SER A 76 -18.16 16.16 12.98
CA SER A 76 -18.84 17.00 13.96
C SER A 76 -19.08 16.20 15.24
N GLU A 77 -18.02 15.66 15.82
CA GLU A 77 -17.96 15.58 17.27
C GLU A 77 -17.35 16.89 17.76
N GLY A 78 -18.20 17.87 18.09
CA GLY A 78 -17.79 19.03 18.88
C GLY A 78 -18.48 20.35 18.55
N GLY A 79 -19.72 20.54 18.98
CA GLY A 79 -20.30 21.88 19.15
C GLY A 79 -21.82 21.95 19.06
N PRO A 80 -22.56 22.18 20.18
CA PRO A 80 -23.96 22.58 20.10
C PRO A 80 -24.01 24.03 19.59
N GLY A 81 -24.18 24.21 18.27
CA GLY A 81 -24.10 25.55 17.69
C GLY A 81 -24.60 25.71 16.25
N ALA A 82 -25.39 24.76 15.73
CA ALA A 82 -26.15 25.02 14.50
C ALA A 82 -27.37 25.86 14.86
N ALA A 83 -27.18 27.18 14.90
CA ALA A 83 -28.27 28.12 15.00
C ALA A 83 -29.19 27.95 13.79
N GLU A 84 -30.44 27.61 14.07
CA GLU A 84 -31.59 27.74 13.17
C GLU A 84 -31.50 29.06 12.38
N CYS A 85 -31.64 29.01 11.05
CA CYS A 85 -31.95 30.20 10.27
C CYS A 85 -33.46 30.42 10.30
N PRO A 86 -34.00 31.48 10.94
CA PRO A 86 -35.37 31.89 10.72
C PRO A 86 -35.47 32.82 9.51
N GLY A 87 -36.56 32.67 8.76
CA GLY A 87 -36.92 33.54 7.64
C GLY A 87 -37.42 34.92 8.03
#